data_AF-A0A8T2XW66-F1
#
_entry.id   AF-A0A8T2XW66-F1
#
_cell.length_a   1.000
_cell.length_b   1.000
_cell.length_c   1.000
_cell.angle_alpha   90.00
_cell.angle_beta   90.00
_cell.angle_gamma   90.00
#
_symmetry.space_group_name_H-M   'P 1'
#
loop_
_entity.id
_entity.type
_entity.pdbx_description
1 polymer ?
#
loop_
_entity_poly.entity_id
_entity_poly.type
_entity_poly.pdbx_seq_one_letter_code
_entity_poly.pdbx_strand_id
1 'polypeptide(L)'
;MQKLPARIAITGNVVPLKEEKVQLVAESLREVMLSEQRQINEAPYTVSGVLSSSNLITTSRSENLKELLDGVEEYGVYRFNLSSCMFIDGHGRIHEVDMEAIEASKVDPLAFLSAKLIDGINRSESRRRALVLFCFVYLNADARDAFMLSVDRKGFDVLAKVPSSRLKDGTSEYVWKQFRFPFKEEALDVETFCHQLVKMEEEAVKKVSGYSGLT
;
A
#
# COMPACT_ATOMS: atom_id res chain seq x y z
N MET A 1 -1.12 -25.24 -4.83
CA MET A 1 -2.29 -24.34 -4.96
C MET A 1 -1.81 -22.93 -5.20
N GLN A 2 -2.36 -22.25 -6.20
CA GLN A 2 -2.02 -20.87 -6.53
C GLN A 2 -2.62 -19.94 -5.47
N LYS A 3 -1.79 -19.10 -4.83
CA LYS A 3 -2.24 -18.11 -3.85
C LYS A 3 -3.01 -17.02 -4.61
N LEU A 4 -4.23 -16.72 -4.20
CA LEU A 4 -5.05 -15.66 -4.79
C LEU A 4 -4.88 -14.35 -4.00
N PRO A 5 -5.15 -13.17 -4.59
CA PRO A 5 -5.26 -11.95 -3.83
C PRO A 5 -6.38 -12.06 -2.78
N ALA A 6 -6.11 -11.55 -1.58
CA ALA A 6 -7.14 -11.41 -0.57
C ALA A 6 -8.23 -10.45 -1.06
N ARG A 7 -9.49 -10.74 -0.75
CA ARG A 7 -10.65 -9.99 -1.24
C ARG A 7 -11.65 -9.78 -0.12
N ILE A 8 -12.47 -8.75 -0.26
CA ILE A 8 -13.61 -8.50 0.62
C ILE A 8 -14.86 -8.58 -0.25
N ALA A 9 -15.86 -9.34 0.19
CA ALA A 9 -17.19 -9.35 -0.37
C ALA A 9 -18.13 -8.64 0.61
N ILE A 10 -18.75 -7.56 0.16
CA ILE A 10 -19.73 -6.80 0.94
C ILE A 10 -21.12 -6.97 0.32
N THR A 11 -22.13 -7.16 1.15
CA THR A 11 -23.53 -7.21 0.71
C THR A 11 -24.36 -6.20 1.49
N GLY A 12 -25.37 -5.63 0.84
CA GLY A 12 -26.11 -4.52 1.40
C GLY A 12 -27.14 -3.94 0.45
N ASN A 13 -27.83 -2.92 0.92
CA ASN A 13 -28.85 -2.22 0.16
C ASN A 13 -28.29 -0.91 -0.41
N VAL A 14 -28.59 -0.63 -1.67
CA VAL A 14 -28.26 0.65 -2.31
C VAL A 14 -29.49 1.56 -2.26
N VAL A 15 -29.34 2.76 -1.70
CA VAL A 15 -30.44 3.74 -1.60
C VAL A 15 -30.03 5.07 -2.24
N PRO A 16 -30.90 5.70 -3.05
CA PRO A 16 -30.61 7.02 -3.60
C PRO A 16 -30.56 8.06 -2.48
N LEU A 17 -29.60 8.99 -2.55
CA LEU A 17 -29.52 10.12 -1.64
C LEU A 17 -30.40 11.27 -2.12
N LYS A 18 -30.96 12.01 -1.16
CA LYS A 18 -31.68 13.26 -1.42
C LYS A 18 -30.69 14.40 -1.64
N GLU A 19 -31.09 15.42 -2.38
CA GLU A 19 -30.26 16.59 -2.77
C GLU A 19 -29.45 17.18 -1.60
N GLU A 20 -30.09 17.42 -0.45
CA GLU A 20 -29.42 17.96 0.75
C GLU A 20 -28.24 17.09 1.22
N LYS A 21 -28.36 15.75 1.13
CA LYS A 21 -27.30 14.82 1.50
C LYS A 21 -26.23 14.70 0.41
N VAL A 22 -26.60 14.93 -0.85
CA VAL A 22 -25.64 14.98 -1.96
C VAL A 22 -24.66 16.12 -1.76
N GLN A 23 -25.16 17.29 -1.36
CA GLN A 23 -24.32 18.45 -1.08
C GLN A 23 -23.31 18.18 0.06
N LEU A 24 -23.74 17.53 1.14
CA LEU A 24 -22.86 17.13 2.25
C LEU A 24 -21.77 16.15 1.82
N VAL A 25 -22.08 15.22 0.93
CA VAL A 25 -21.10 14.27 0.37
C VAL A 25 -20.07 15.02 -0.49
N ALA A 26 -20.51 15.97 -1.30
CA ALA A 26 -19.61 16.80 -2.11
C ALA A 26 -18.67 17.65 -1.23
N GLU A 27 -19.17 18.23 -0.15
CA GLU A 27 -18.35 18.97 0.84
C GLU A 27 -17.35 18.04 1.53
N SER A 28 -17.79 16.87 1.98
CA SER A 28 -16.90 15.87 2.60
C SER A 28 -15.79 15.42 1.64
N LEU A 29 -16.11 15.22 0.36
CA LEU A 29 -15.13 14.87 -0.66
C LEU A 29 -14.11 15.99 -0.87
N ARG A 30 -14.54 17.26 -0.93
CA ARG A 30 -13.62 18.42 -0.99
C ARG A 30 -12.68 18.47 0.21
N GLU A 31 -13.20 18.23 1.42
CA GLU A 31 -12.38 18.21 2.63
C GLU A 31 -11.32 17.10 2.60
N VAL A 32 -11.69 15.89 2.15
CA VAL A 32 -10.76 14.76 1.98
C VAL A 32 -9.66 15.11 0.98
N MET A 33 -10.01 15.70 -0.17
CA MET A 33 -9.05 16.12 -1.18
C MET A 33 -8.09 17.20 -0.67
N LEU A 34 -8.60 18.20 0.05
CA LEU A 34 -7.78 19.25 0.65
C LEU A 34 -6.87 18.72 1.76
N SER A 35 -7.32 17.71 2.51
CA SER A 35 -6.53 17.04 3.55
C SER A 35 -5.37 16.24 2.94
N GLU A 36 -5.63 15.48 1.86
CA GLU A 36 -4.58 14.78 1.12
C GLU A 36 -3.52 15.76 0.61
N GLN A 37 -3.94 16.87 -0.02
CA GLN A 37 -3.02 17.87 -0.55
C GLN A 37 -2.20 18.55 0.55
N ARG A 38 -2.81 18.85 1.70
CA ARG A 38 -2.12 19.41 2.87
C ARG A 38 -1.04 18.47 3.37
N GLN A 39 -1.36 17.18 3.56
CA GLN A 39 -0.38 16.18 3.99
C GLN A 39 0.81 16.07 3.03
N ILE A 40 0.58 16.17 1.72
CA ILE A 40 1.65 16.14 0.72
C ILE A 40 2.51 17.41 0.78
N ASN A 41 1.89 18.58 0.94
CA ASN A 41 2.59 19.87 0.96
C ASN A 41 3.39 20.09 2.25
N GLU A 42 2.88 19.60 3.38
CA GLU A 42 3.51 19.71 4.70
C GLU A 42 4.53 18.59 4.94
N ALA A 43 4.63 17.62 4.03
CA ALA A 43 5.55 16.49 4.15
C ALA A 43 7.02 16.96 4.16
N PRO A 44 7.87 16.42 5.06
CA PRO A 44 9.29 16.66 5.04
C PRO A 44 9.92 16.31 3.68
N TYR A 45 11.04 16.95 3.35
CA TYR A 45 11.71 16.77 2.04
C TYR A 45 11.95 15.31 1.65
N THR A 46 12.34 14.47 2.61
CA THR A 46 12.59 13.03 2.40
C THR A 46 11.35 12.27 1.97
N VAL A 47 10.20 12.60 2.56
CA VAL A 47 8.89 12.03 2.23
C VAL A 47 8.35 12.63 0.93
N SER A 48 8.46 13.95 0.77
CA SER A 48 8.03 14.67 -0.42
C SER A 48 8.69 14.12 -1.69
N GLY A 49 9.98 13.78 -1.63
CA GLY A 49 10.68 13.12 -2.75
C GLY A 49 10.11 11.74 -3.12
N VAL A 50 9.55 10.99 -2.17
CA VAL A 50 8.83 9.74 -2.46
C VAL A 50 7.49 10.06 -3.13
N LEU A 51 6.67 10.90 -2.50
CA LEU A 51 5.30 11.17 -2.93
C LEU A 51 5.27 11.88 -4.29
N SER A 52 6.18 12.82 -4.55
CA SER A 52 6.27 13.55 -5.83
C SER A 52 6.78 12.72 -7.00
N SER A 53 7.51 11.63 -6.73
CA SER A 53 7.96 10.71 -7.79
C SER A 53 6.85 9.79 -8.33
N SER A 54 5.71 9.74 -7.63
CA SER A 54 4.55 8.94 -8.03
C SER A 54 3.83 9.55 -9.25
N ASN A 55 3.17 8.70 -10.04
CA ASN A 55 2.29 9.15 -11.09
C ASN A 55 0.97 9.62 -10.50
N LEU A 56 0.75 10.93 -10.52
CA LEU A 56 -0.44 11.57 -9.99
C LEU A 56 -1.74 10.99 -10.57
N ILE A 57 -1.76 10.69 -11.87
CA ILE A 57 -2.96 10.20 -12.57
C ILE A 57 -3.40 8.83 -12.02
N THR A 58 -2.44 7.93 -11.79
CA THR A 58 -2.75 6.55 -11.39
C THR A 58 -2.79 6.34 -9.88
N THR A 59 -2.35 7.32 -9.08
CA THR A 59 -2.17 7.15 -7.63
C THR A 59 -2.98 8.11 -6.77
N SER A 60 -3.38 9.28 -7.29
CA SER A 60 -4.18 10.24 -6.55
C SER A 60 -5.67 9.88 -6.63
N ARG A 61 -6.27 9.48 -5.50
CA ARG A 61 -7.72 9.27 -5.45
C ARG A 61 -8.46 10.59 -5.65
N SER A 62 -7.94 11.66 -5.05
CA SER A 62 -8.43 13.04 -5.21
C SER A 62 -8.54 13.46 -6.67
N GLU A 63 -7.47 13.31 -7.45
CA GLU A 63 -7.48 13.75 -8.86
C GLU A 63 -8.54 13.02 -9.68
N ASN A 64 -8.69 11.71 -9.46
CA ASN A 64 -9.71 10.89 -10.13
C ASN A 64 -11.15 11.23 -9.71
N LEU A 65 -11.34 11.83 -8.53
CA LEU A 65 -12.67 12.21 -8.02
C LEU A 65 -12.99 13.69 -8.23
N LYS A 66 -12.04 14.47 -8.72
CA LYS A 66 -12.19 15.91 -8.96
C LYS A 66 -13.27 16.21 -9.98
N GLU A 67 -13.32 15.43 -11.06
CA GLU A 67 -14.32 15.58 -12.14
C GLU A 67 -15.76 15.46 -11.62
N LEU A 68 -15.99 14.67 -10.57
CA LEU A 68 -17.30 14.55 -9.93
C LEU A 68 -17.73 15.85 -9.25
N LEU A 69 -16.78 16.65 -8.75
CA LEU A 69 -17.07 17.92 -8.08
C LEU A 69 -17.24 19.10 -9.05
N ASP A 70 -16.65 18.99 -10.23
CA ASP A 70 -16.62 20.06 -11.24
C ASP A 70 -17.94 20.16 -12.03
N GLY A 71 -18.88 19.22 -11.84
CA GLY A 71 -20.23 19.28 -12.39
C GLY A 71 -20.29 19.10 -13.91
N VAL A 72 -19.28 18.42 -14.49
CA VAL A 72 -19.17 18.19 -15.93
C VAL A 72 -20.24 17.22 -16.45
N GLU A 73 -20.72 16.31 -15.59
CA GLU A 73 -21.74 15.31 -15.92
C GLU A 73 -22.83 15.24 -14.84
N GLU A 74 -24.04 14.80 -15.23
CA GLU A 74 -25.11 14.46 -14.29
C GLU A 74 -24.87 13.07 -13.70
N TYR A 75 -24.76 12.98 -12.37
CA TYR A 75 -24.56 11.72 -11.65
C TYR A 75 -25.62 11.50 -10.58
N GLY A 76 -26.05 10.25 -10.43
CA GLY A 76 -26.89 9.82 -9.31
C GLY A 76 -26.03 9.40 -8.12
N VAL A 77 -26.25 10.00 -6.95
CA VAL A 77 -25.53 9.62 -5.73
C VAL A 77 -26.33 8.62 -4.91
N TYR A 78 -25.71 7.50 -4.59
CA TYR A 78 -26.31 6.42 -3.81
C TYR A 78 -25.48 6.12 -2.57
N ARG A 79 -26.16 5.77 -1.49
CA ARG A 79 -25.55 5.22 -0.27
C ARG A 79 -25.65 3.71 -0.29
N PHE A 80 -24.52 3.05 -0.10
CA PHE A 80 -24.48 1.61 0.16
C PHE A 80 -24.60 1.35 1.67
N ASN A 81 -25.70 0.71 2.08
CA ASN A 81 -25.93 0.28 3.46
C ASN A 81 -25.43 -1.15 3.62
N LEU A 82 -24.21 -1.29 4.16
CA LEU A 82 -23.58 -2.57 4.43
C LEU A 82 -24.43 -3.40 5.41
N SER A 83 -24.66 -4.67 5.07
CA SER A 83 -25.43 -5.63 5.88
C SER A 83 -24.63 -6.87 6.28
N SER A 84 -23.65 -7.27 5.46
CA SER A 84 -22.68 -8.30 5.82
C SER A 84 -21.37 -8.10 5.07
N CYS A 85 -20.29 -8.64 5.64
CA CYS A 85 -18.95 -8.56 5.10
C CYS A 85 -18.24 -9.91 5.25
N MET A 86 -17.62 -10.38 4.17
CA MET A 86 -16.83 -11.60 4.15
C MET A 86 -15.41 -11.27 3.68
N PHE A 87 -14.42 -11.72 4.45
CA PHE A 87 -13.02 -11.68 4.05
C PHE A 87 -12.62 -13.01 3.42
N ILE A 88 -12.09 -12.96 2.20
CA ILE A 88 -11.61 -14.12 1.46
C ILE A 88 -10.08 -14.06 1.47
N ASP A 89 -9.45 -15.01 2.17
CA ASP A 89 -7.99 -15.02 2.31
C ASP A 89 -7.28 -15.51 1.03
N GLY A 90 -5.94 -15.46 1.05
CA GLY A 90 -5.13 -15.85 -0.11
C GLY A 90 -5.16 -17.35 -0.44
N HIS A 91 -5.76 -18.18 0.41
CA HIS A 91 -6.02 -19.59 0.18
C HIS A 91 -7.47 -19.85 -0.28
N GLY A 92 -8.27 -18.80 -0.45
CA GLY A 92 -9.67 -18.88 -0.83
C GLY A 92 -10.60 -19.26 0.33
N ARG A 93 -10.13 -19.24 1.58
CA ARG A 93 -11.01 -19.48 2.73
C ARG A 93 -11.81 -18.21 3.00
N ILE A 94 -13.08 -18.42 3.35
CA ILE A 94 -14.04 -17.35 3.61
C ILE A 94 -14.15 -17.21 5.13
N HIS A 95 -14.03 -15.98 5.61
CA HIS A 95 -14.12 -15.59 6.99
C HIS A 95 -15.22 -14.55 7.11
N GLU A 96 -16.26 -14.85 7.88
CA GLU A 96 -17.29 -13.85 8.20
C GLU A 96 -16.70 -12.77 9.11
N VAL A 97 -16.94 -11.51 8.76
CA VAL A 97 -16.45 -10.37 9.53
C VAL A 97 -17.60 -9.81 10.33
N ASP A 98 -17.41 -9.78 11.64
CA ASP A 98 -18.36 -9.16 12.57
C ASP A 98 -18.57 -7.67 12.23
N MET A 99 -19.83 -7.28 12.13
CA MET A 99 -20.23 -5.92 11.78
C MET A 99 -19.87 -4.93 12.90
N GLU A 100 -19.96 -5.34 14.16
CA GLU A 100 -19.57 -4.51 15.30
C GLU A 100 -18.06 -4.24 15.27
N ALA A 101 -17.27 -5.25 14.89
CA ALA A 101 -15.84 -5.09 14.66
C ALA A 101 -15.52 -4.15 13.49
N ILE A 102 -16.31 -4.13 12.41
CA ILE A 102 -16.13 -3.18 11.30
C ILE A 102 -16.38 -1.75 11.77
N GLU A 103 -17.47 -1.52 12.53
CA GLU A 103 -17.82 -0.20 13.03
C GLU A 103 -16.81 0.34 14.05
N ALA A 104 -16.25 -0.55 14.90
CA ALA A 104 -15.21 -0.18 15.86
C ALA A 104 -13.81 -0.03 15.22
N SER A 105 -13.61 -0.55 14.00
CA SER A 105 -12.31 -0.53 13.33
C SER A 105 -11.96 0.83 12.77
N LYS A 106 -10.68 1.19 12.89
CA LYS A 106 -10.12 2.40 12.29
C LYS A 106 -9.44 2.06 10.98
N VAL A 107 -9.60 2.95 10.00
CA VAL A 107 -8.86 2.90 8.75
C VAL A 107 -7.36 3.02 9.04
N ASP A 108 -6.55 2.28 8.29
CA ASP A 108 -5.10 2.38 8.40
C ASP A 108 -4.63 3.83 8.09
N PRO A 109 -3.76 4.43 8.92
CA PRO A 109 -3.33 5.81 8.73
C PRO A 109 -2.63 6.06 7.38
N LEU A 110 -2.04 5.02 6.78
CA LEU A 110 -1.37 5.12 5.49
C LEU A 110 -2.33 4.93 4.31
N ALA A 111 -3.58 4.53 4.54
CA ALA A 111 -4.50 4.10 3.49
C ALA A 111 -4.68 5.14 2.38
N PHE A 112 -4.73 6.43 2.74
CA PHE A 112 -4.92 7.53 1.79
C PHE A 112 -3.74 7.73 0.85
N LEU A 113 -2.51 7.64 1.36
CA LEU A 113 -1.28 7.89 0.60
C LEU A 113 -0.57 6.61 0.12
N SER A 114 -1.10 5.43 0.49
CA SER A 114 -0.51 4.12 0.18
C SER A 114 -0.16 3.94 -1.29
N ALA A 115 -1.05 4.32 -2.21
CA ALA A 115 -0.81 4.19 -3.65
C ALA A 115 0.37 5.07 -4.12
N LYS A 116 0.43 6.34 -3.68
CA LYS A 116 1.54 7.26 -3.99
C LYS A 116 2.86 6.76 -3.39
N LEU A 117 2.80 6.28 -2.15
CA LEU A 117 3.96 5.75 -1.42
C LEU A 117 4.55 4.53 -2.12
N ILE A 118 3.70 3.55 -2.48
CA ILE A 118 4.11 2.33 -3.19
C ILE A 118 4.71 2.66 -4.56
N ASP A 119 4.02 3.47 -5.37
CA ASP A 119 4.50 3.83 -6.70
C ASP A 119 5.80 4.65 -6.64
N GLY A 120 5.90 5.62 -5.74
CA GLY A 120 7.09 6.44 -5.57
C GLY A 120 8.32 5.64 -5.07
N ILE A 121 8.11 4.59 -4.29
CA ILE A 121 9.18 3.65 -3.91
C ILE A 121 9.57 2.80 -5.11
N ASN A 122 8.60 2.23 -5.84
CA ASN A 122 8.85 1.33 -6.96
C ASN A 122 9.49 2.01 -8.18
N ARG A 123 9.26 3.30 -8.37
CA ARG A 123 9.88 4.09 -9.46
C ARG A 123 11.34 4.42 -9.21
N SER A 124 11.78 4.42 -7.96
CA SER A 124 13.17 4.67 -7.60
C SER A 124 13.99 3.38 -7.69
N GLU A 125 14.94 3.33 -8.63
CA GLU A 125 15.81 2.16 -8.75
C GLU A 125 16.64 1.89 -7.49
N SER A 126 17.14 2.93 -6.82
CA SER A 126 17.89 2.76 -5.58
C SER A 126 17.03 2.13 -4.49
N ARG A 127 15.77 2.55 -4.35
CA ARG A 127 14.83 1.96 -3.40
C ARG A 127 14.45 0.53 -3.78
N ARG A 128 14.24 0.21 -5.07
CA ARG A 128 14.03 -1.19 -5.50
C ARG A 128 15.24 -2.08 -5.18
N ARG A 129 16.46 -1.57 -5.35
CA ARG A 129 17.68 -2.28 -4.92
C ARG A 129 17.73 -2.47 -3.40
N ALA A 130 17.29 -1.48 -2.62
CA ALA A 130 17.15 -1.64 -1.17
C ALA A 130 16.14 -2.74 -0.80
N LEU A 131 15.02 -2.87 -1.52
CA LEU A 131 14.07 -3.98 -1.30
C LEU A 131 14.67 -5.35 -1.61
N VAL A 132 15.51 -5.46 -2.65
CA VAL A 132 16.29 -6.68 -2.92
C VAL A 132 17.24 -6.98 -1.76
N LEU A 133 17.95 -5.96 -1.27
CA LEU A 133 18.83 -6.09 -0.11
C LEU A 133 18.07 -6.54 1.14
N PHE A 134 16.84 -6.05 1.36
CA PHE A 134 16.00 -6.51 2.47
C PHE A 134 15.67 -7.99 2.37
N CYS A 135 15.33 -8.49 1.17
CA CYS A 135 15.08 -9.91 0.95
C CYS A 135 16.28 -10.75 1.36
N PHE A 136 17.48 -10.32 0.99
CA PHE A 136 18.72 -11.01 1.38
C PHE A 136 18.98 -10.94 2.89
N VAL A 137 19.00 -9.72 3.46
CA VAL A 137 19.45 -9.49 4.84
C VAL A 137 18.47 -10.03 5.89
N TYR A 138 17.17 -9.85 5.69
CA TYR A 138 16.17 -10.17 6.71
C TYR A 138 15.54 -11.55 6.52
N LEU A 139 15.51 -12.07 5.28
CA LEU A 139 14.80 -13.31 4.95
C LEU A 139 15.70 -14.37 4.29
N ASN A 140 17.00 -14.09 4.11
CA ASN A 140 17.95 -14.96 3.42
C ASN A 140 17.45 -15.41 2.03
N ALA A 141 16.77 -14.50 1.32
CA ALA A 141 16.21 -14.73 0.01
C ALA A 141 17.03 -14.01 -1.07
N ASP A 142 17.59 -14.79 -2.00
CA ASP A 142 18.38 -14.29 -3.13
C ASP A 142 17.46 -13.73 -4.24
N ALA A 143 16.96 -12.52 -4.04
CA ALA A 143 16.08 -11.84 -5.00
C ALA A 143 16.88 -11.17 -6.11
N ARG A 144 16.46 -11.33 -7.36
CA ARG A 144 17.00 -10.56 -8.52
C ARG A 144 16.33 -9.22 -8.74
N ASP A 145 15.09 -9.10 -8.31
CA ASP A 145 14.29 -7.87 -8.42
C ASP A 145 13.22 -7.89 -7.33
N ALA A 146 12.72 -6.71 -6.95
CA ALA A 146 11.75 -6.55 -5.88
C ALA A 146 10.91 -5.29 -6.07
N PHE A 147 9.61 -5.44 -5.81
CA PHE A 147 8.63 -4.35 -5.81
C PHE A 147 7.87 -4.33 -4.50
N MET A 148 7.64 -3.15 -3.94
CA MET A 148 6.69 -2.98 -2.85
C MET A 148 5.28 -3.22 -3.39
N LEU A 149 4.52 -4.09 -2.72
CA LEU A 149 3.20 -4.54 -3.15
C LEU A 149 2.08 -3.89 -2.32
N SER A 150 2.29 -3.77 -1.01
CA SER A 150 1.33 -3.21 -0.06
C SER A 150 2.07 -2.54 1.10
N VAL A 151 1.40 -1.61 1.77
CA VAL A 151 1.87 -0.94 2.99
C VAL A 151 0.72 -0.82 3.96
N ASP A 152 1.03 -0.89 5.25
CA ASP A 152 0.13 -0.58 6.35
C ASP A 152 0.95 -0.11 7.56
N ARG A 153 0.31 0.30 8.64
CA ARG A 153 1.00 0.80 9.84
C ARG A 153 1.98 -0.21 10.45
N LYS A 154 1.85 -1.51 10.18
CA LYS A 154 2.71 -2.56 10.74
C LYS A 154 3.87 -2.95 9.83
N GLY A 155 4.02 -2.34 8.65
CA GLY A 155 5.10 -2.62 7.71
C GLY A 155 4.63 -2.68 6.27
N PHE A 156 5.24 -3.57 5.48
CA PHE A 156 4.99 -3.63 4.05
C PHE A 156 5.19 -5.03 3.47
N ASP A 157 4.55 -5.30 2.34
CA ASP A 157 4.80 -6.49 1.55
C ASP A 157 5.69 -6.18 0.35
N VAL A 158 6.60 -7.09 0.03
CA VAL A 158 7.45 -7.04 -1.16
C VAL A 158 7.16 -8.25 -2.04
N LEU A 159 6.96 -8.01 -3.32
CA LEU A 159 6.96 -9.02 -4.36
C LEU A 159 8.38 -9.13 -4.92
N ALA A 160 9.08 -10.22 -4.60
CA ALA A 160 10.47 -10.43 -5.00
C ALA A 160 10.61 -11.60 -5.98
N LYS A 161 11.51 -11.44 -6.96
CA LYS A 161 11.82 -12.44 -7.97
C LYS A 161 12.97 -13.30 -7.48
N VAL A 162 12.66 -14.50 -7.00
CA VAL A 162 13.62 -15.43 -6.39
C VAL A 162 13.78 -16.69 -7.25
N PRO A 163 14.91 -17.42 -7.16
CA PRO A 163 15.08 -18.70 -7.81
C PRO A 163 13.97 -19.68 -7.39
N SER A 164 13.32 -20.33 -8.34
CA SER A 164 12.66 -21.61 -8.06
C SER A 164 13.73 -22.69 -7.87
N SER A 165 13.35 -23.85 -7.35
CA SER A 165 14.26 -24.97 -7.09
C SER A 165 15.29 -25.16 -8.21
N ARG A 166 16.58 -25.30 -7.86
CA ARG A 166 17.66 -25.49 -8.84
C ARG A 166 17.34 -26.67 -9.75
N LEU A 167 17.20 -26.41 -11.06
CA LEU A 167 17.11 -27.48 -12.05
C LEU A 167 18.46 -28.21 -12.10
N LYS A 168 18.42 -29.49 -12.49
CA LYS A 168 19.61 -30.37 -12.53
C LYS A 168 20.70 -29.88 -13.49
N ASP A 169 20.38 -28.95 -14.38
CA ASP A 169 21.28 -28.37 -15.39
C ASP A 169 21.98 -27.07 -14.94
N GLY A 170 21.74 -26.63 -13.69
CA GLY A 170 22.33 -25.39 -13.15
C GLY A 170 21.58 -24.12 -13.54
N THR A 171 20.55 -24.22 -14.39
CA THR A 171 19.66 -23.10 -14.70
C THR A 171 18.66 -22.92 -13.57
N SER A 172 18.54 -21.70 -13.05
CA SER A 172 17.49 -21.37 -12.08
C SER A 172 16.35 -20.69 -12.81
N GLU A 173 15.19 -21.33 -12.83
CA GLU A 173 13.94 -20.63 -13.11
C GLU A 173 13.67 -19.61 -12.00
N TYR A 174 12.94 -18.54 -12.29
CA TYR A 174 12.63 -17.50 -11.30
C TYR A 174 11.13 -17.38 -11.12
N VAL A 175 10.71 -17.30 -9.86
CA VAL A 175 9.30 -17.12 -9.48
C VAL A 175 9.14 -15.85 -8.65
N TRP A 176 8.02 -15.18 -8.84
CA TRP A 176 7.62 -14.06 -7.99
C TRP A 176 7.02 -14.60 -6.69
N LYS A 177 7.57 -14.17 -5.55
CA LYS A 177 7.10 -14.55 -4.22
C LYS A 177 6.88 -13.30 -3.37
N GLN A 178 5.76 -13.27 -2.66
CA GLN A 178 5.43 -12.21 -1.71
C GLN A 178 6.07 -12.50 -0.36
N PHE A 179 6.68 -11.48 0.23
CA PHE A 179 7.30 -11.49 1.55
C PHE A 179 6.78 -10.33 2.38
N ARG A 180 6.52 -10.58 3.67
CA ARG A 180 6.09 -9.54 4.63
C ARG A 180 7.28 -9.05 5.43
N PHE A 181 7.46 -7.74 5.51
CA PHE A 181 8.46 -7.08 6.32
C PHE A 181 7.76 -6.30 7.44
N PRO A 182 7.74 -6.83 8.67
CA PRO A 182 7.15 -6.13 9.80
C PRO A 182 8.06 -5.01 10.30
N PHE A 183 7.45 -3.91 10.72
CA PHE A 183 8.13 -2.89 11.50
C PHE A 183 8.26 -3.28 12.97
N LYS A 184 9.23 -2.68 13.66
CA LYS A 184 9.42 -2.83 15.11
C LYS A 184 8.31 -2.12 15.88
N GLU A 185 7.85 -0.98 15.36
CA GLU A 185 6.79 -0.15 15.93
C GLU A 185 5.78 0.24 14.84
N GLU A 186 4.55 0.59 15.23
CA GLU A 186 3.56 1.02 14.25
C GLU A 186 3.94 2.38 13.64
N ALA A 187 3.88 2.49 12.31
CA ALA A 187 3.97 3.74 11.59
C ALA A 187 2.61 4.46 11.62
N LEU A 188 2.54 5.53 12.42
CA LEU A 188 1.30 6.29 12.63
C LEU A 188 0.97 7.26 11.49
N ASP A 189 1.93 7.52 10.62
CA ASP A 189 1.84 8.38 9.45
C ASP A 189 2.93 8.02 8.42
N VAL A 190 2.87 8.67 7.25
CA VAL A 190 3.79 8.42 6.14
C VAL A 190 5.23 8.81 6.48
N GLU A 191 5.44 9.81 7.33
CA GLU A 191 6.77 10.21 7.77
C GLU A 191 7.42 9.10 8.61
N THR A 192 6.69 8.61 9.62
CA THR A 192 7.13 7.51 10.47
C THR A 192 7.38 6.25 9.65
N PHE A 193 6.54 5.96 8.64
CA PHE A 193 6.78 4.87 7.70
C PHE A 193 8.12 5.04 6.96
N CYS A 194 8.34 6.21 6.35
CA CYS A 194 9.56 6.49 5.58
C CYS A 194 10.80 6.43 6.48
N HIS A 195 10.73 6.96 7.70
CA HIS A 195 11.81 6.91 8.67
C HIS A 195 12.17 5.48 9.06
N GLN A 196 11.17 4.64 9.33
CA GLN A 196 11.41 3.22 9.62
C GLN A 196 12.01 2.49 8.42
N LEU A 197 11.57 2.80 7.19
CA LEU A 197 12.14 2.23 5.97
C LEU A 197 13.62 2.60 5.79
N VAL A 198 14.00 3.86 6.03
CA VAL A 198 15.40 4.33 5.97
C VAL A 198 16.25 3.66 7.04
N LYS A 199 15.75 3.52 8.27
CA LYS A 199 16.44 2.76 9.33
C LYS A 199 16.72 1.32 8.91
N MET A 200 15.75 0.66 8.27
CA MET A 200 15.96 -0.69 7.74
C MET A 200 17.03 -0.71 6.66
N GLU A 201 17.07 0.30 5.77
CA GLU A 201 18.12 0.44 4.74
C GLU A 201 19.50 0.57 5.35
N GLU A 202 19.68 1.47 6.32
CA GLU A 202 20.94 1.66 7.04
C GLU A 202 21.39 0.39 7.77
N GLU A 203 20.47 -0.29 8.46
CA GLU A 203 20.74 -1.56 9.14
C GLU A 203 21.18 -2.64 8.14
N ALA A 204 20.53 -2.72 6.98
CA ALA A 204 20.84 -3.70 5.95
C ALA A 204 22.20 -3.47 5.31
N VAL A 205 22.53 -2.22 4.98
CA VAL A 205 23.86 -1.83 4.46
C VAL A 205 24.94 -2.17 5.48
N LYS A 206 24.79 -1.78 6.74
CA LYS A 206 25.77 -2.07 7.81
C LYS A 206 26.04 -3.58 7.94
N LYS A 207 24.99 -4.40 7.88
CA LYS A 207 25.14 -5.87 7.94
C LYS A 207 25.95 -6.39 6.75
N VAL A 208 25.66 -5.95 5.53
CA VAL A 208 26.40 -6.41 4.34
C VAL A 208 27.84 -5.92 4.34
N SER A 209 28.11 -4.67 4.72
CA SER A 209 29.48 -4.14 4.85
C SER A 209 30.33 -4.97 5.82
N GLY A 210 29.72 -5.43 6.93
CA GLY A 210 30.38 -6.32 7.89
C GLY A 210 30.74 -7.70 7.33
N TYR A 211 30.00 -8.21 6.35
CA TYR A 211 30.30 -9.48 5.68
C TYR A 211 31.33 -9.33 4.55
N SER A 212 31.40 -8.16 3.91
CA SER A 212 32.30 -7.94 2.76
C SER A 212 33.75 -7.59 3.13
N GLY A 213 34.06 -7.35 4.41
CA GLY A 213 35.42 -6.97 4.85
C GLY A 213 35.93 -5.65 4.28
N LEU A 214 35.06 -4.86 3.65
CA LEU A 214 35.34 -3.52 3.14
C LEU A 214 35.11 -2.51 4.28
N THR A 215 36.16 -2.28 5.07
CA THR A 215 36.33 -1.09 5.91
C THR A 215 37.02 0.01 5.14
#